data_AF-A0A840UIR2-F1
#
_entry.id   AF-A0A840UIR2-F1
#
_cell.length_a   1.000
_cell.length_b   1.000
_cell.length_c   1.000
_cell.angle_alpha   90.00
_cell.angle_beta   90.00
_cell.angle_gamma   90.00
#
_symmetry.space_group_name_H-M   'P 1'
#
loop_
_entity.id
_entity.type
_entity.pdbx_description
1 polymer ?
#
loop_
_entity_poly.entity_id
_entity_poly.type
_entity_poly.pdbx_seq_one_letter_code
_entity_poly.pdbx_strand_id
1 'polypeptide(L)' 'MYEEFFSMKHTPFTNRIPTDCLYLSDAVSEGLGRLCYAADQQLFAVVTAEVGCGKTTLIRRLTG' A
#
# COMPACT_ATOMS: atom_id res chain seq x y z
N MET A 1 -2.98 26.52 -0.38
CA MET A 1 -4.37 27.00 -0.62
C MET A 1 -5.36 25.88 -0.31
N TYR A 2 -5.25 24.72 -0.95
CA TYR A 2 -6.14 23.58 -0.65
C TYR A 2 -5.76 22.85 0.65
N GLU A 3 -4.47 22.76 0.95
CA GLU A 3 -3.95 22.13 2.16
C GLU A 3 -4.46 22.83 3.42
N GLU A 4 -4.37 24.15 3.48
CA GLU A 4 -4.89 24.97 4.57
C GLU A 4 -6.42 24.91 4.65
N PHE A 5 -7.11 24.99 3.51
CA PHE A 5 -8.58 24.93 3.46
C PHE A 5 -9.13 23.59 3.97
N PHE A 6 -8.52 22.47 3.58
CA PHE A 6 -8.91 21.12 4.00
C PHE A 6 -8.20 20.63 5.27
N SER A 7 -7.36 21.46 5.89
CA SER A 7 -6.54 21.08 7.05
C SER A 7 -5.70 19.81 6.81
N MET A 8 -5.16 19.65 5.61
CA MET A 8 -4.36 18.49 5.21
C MET A 8 -2.87 18.82 5.18
N LYS A 9 -2.03 17.87 5.60
CA LYS A 9 -0.56 18.01 5.58
C LYS A 9 0.06 17.91 4.19
N HIS A 10 -0.66 17.30 3.25
CA HIS A 10 -0.21 17.09 1.87
C HIS A 10 -1.28 17.58 0.91
N THR A 11 -0.86 17.89 -0.32
CA THR A 11 -1.77 18.29 -1.39
C THR A 11 -2.85 17.23 -1.58
N PRO A 12 -4.14 17.59 -1.40
CA PRO A 12 -5.23 16.63 -1.55
C PRO A 12 -5.45 16.26 -3.03
N PHE A 13 -6.17 15.15 -3.24
CA PHE A 13 -6.61 14.68 -4.58
C PHE A 13 -5.48 14.31 -5.56
N THR A 14 -4.32 13.91 -5.04
CA THR A 14 -3.23 13.39 -5.88
C THR A 14 -3.53 11.98 -6.38
N ASN A 15 -3.17 11.69 -7.63
CA ASN A 15 -3.36 10.37 -8.24
C ASN A 15 -2.54 9.23 -7.58
N ARG A 16 -1.61 9.57 -6.69
CA ARG A 16 -0.77 8.60 -5.97
C ARG A 16 -1.00 8.74 -4.47
N ILE A 17 -1.20 7.59 -3.83
CA ILE A 17 -1.18 7.47 -2.37
C ILE A 17 0.26 7.16 -1.95
N PRO A 18 0.83 7.88 -0.97
CA PRO A 18 2.12 7.54 -0.36
C PRO A 18 2.04 6.17 0.29
N THR A 19 2.99 5.27 -0.01
CA THR A 19 3.02 3.92 0.55
C THR A 19 3.28 3.92 2.05
N ASP A 20 4.04 4.89 2.55
CA ASP A 20 4.35 5.01 3.99
C ASP A 20 3.16 5.43 4.85
N CYS A 21 2.14 6.03 4.22
CA CYS A 21 0.93 6.52 4.89
C CYS A 21 -0.27 5.59 4.66
N LEU A 22 -0.04 4.34 4.25
CA LEU A 22 -1.12 3.38 4.05
C LEU A 22 -1.73 2.97 5.38
N TYR A 23 -3.06 2.88 5.41
CA TYR A 23 -3.76 2.24 6.51
C TYR A 23 -3.47 0.74 6.52
N LEU A 24 -2.73 0.29 7.53
CA LEU A 24 -2.35 -1.10 7.71
C LEU A 24 -3.48 -1.88 8.39
N SER A 25 -4.51 -2.22 7.62
CA SER A 25 -5.52 -3.18 8.08
C SER A 25 -4.88 -4.56 8.31
N ASP A 26 -5.56 -5.43 9.06
CA ASP A 26 -5.07 -6.79 9.33
C ASP A 26 -4.73 -7.54 8.03
N ALA A 27 -5.57 -7.43 7.00
CA ALA A 27 -5.32 -8.04 5.70
C ALA A 27 -4.07 -7.50 5.00
N VAL A 28 -3.80 -6.19 5.13
CA VAL A 28 -2.60 -5.56 4.54
C VAL A 28 -1.35 -6.00 5.29
N SER A 29 -1.37 -5.98 6.62
CA SER A 29 -0.27 -6.41 7.47
C SER A 29 0.09 -7.88 7.24
N GLU A 30 -0.92 -8.74 7.16
CA GLU A 30 -0.77 -10.17 6.91
C GLU A 30 -0.22 -10.44 5.50
N GLY A 31 -0.80 -9.79 4.49
CA GLY A 31 -0.32 -9.88 3.11
C GLY A 31 1.11 -9.39 2.93
N LEU A 32 1.49 -8.28 3.57
CA LEU A 32 2.87 -7.79 3.59
C LEU A 32 3.80 -8.81 4.23
N GLY A 33 3.44 -9.36 5.39
CA GLY A 33 4.26 -10.37 6.07
C GLY A 33 4.52 -11.60 5.19
N ARG A 34 3.49 -12.12 4.50
CA ARG A 34 3.65 -13.23 3.55
C ARG A 34 4.53 -12.89 2.37
N LEU A 35 4.39 -11.67 1.83
CA LEU A 35 5.20 -11.21 0.71
C LEU A 35 6.66 -10.98 1.11
N CYS A 36 6.93 -10.45 2.31
CA CYS A 36 8.28 -10.36 2.87
C CYS A 36 8.92 -11.75 2.98
N TYR A 37 8.21 -12.71 3.59
CA TYR A 37 8.71 -14.07 3.70
C TYR A 37 8.99 -14.71 2.34
N ALA A 38 8.08 -14.55 1.37
CA ALA A 38 8.28 -15.06 0.01
C ALA A 38 9.49 -14.40 -0.68
N ALA A 39 9.69 -13.10 -0.51
CA ALA A 39 10.84 -12.39 -1.07
C ALA A 39 12.16 -12.86 -0.43
N ASP A 40 12.21 -12.99 0.90
CA ASP A 40 13.38 -13.43 1.65
C ASP A 40 13.80 -14.86 1.27
N GLN A 41 12.83 -15.73 0.99
CA GLN A 41 13.05 -17.12 0.58
C GLN A 41 13.12 -17.31 -0.94
N GLN A 42 13.08 -16.23 -1.73
CA GLN A 42 13.07 -16.25 -3.20
C GLN A 42 11.97 -17.16 -3.81
N LEU A 43 10.79 -17.16 -3.19
CA LEU A 43 9.63 -17.94 -3.62
C LEU A 43 8.79 -17.18 -4.66
N PHE A 44 8.04 -17.93 -5.46
CA PHE A 44 7.01 -17.38 -6.34
C PHE A 44 5.70 -17.18 -5.57
N ALA A 45 5.14 -15.97 -5.62
CA ALA A 45 3.90 -15.61 -4.94
C ALA A 45 2.90 -14.96 -5.91
N VAL A 46 1.61 -15.24 -5.71
CA VAL A 46 0.51 -14.67 -6.50
C VAL A 46 -0.42 -13.89 -5.55
N VAL A 47 -0.61 -12.61 -5.84
CA VAL A 47 -1.51 -11.74 -5.07
C VAL A 47 -2.85 -11.63 -5.80
N THR A 48 -3.92 -12.13 -5.18
CA THR A 48 -5.28 -12.13 -5.75
C THR A 48 -6.24 -11.28 -4.90
N ALA A 49 -7.15 -10.58 -5.55
CA ALA A 49 -8.24 -9.78 -4.96
C ALA A 49 -9.09 -9.18 -6.09
N GLU A 50 -10.23 -8.59 -5.76
CA GLU A 50 -11.06 -7.83 -6.71
C GLU A 50 -10.37 -6.53 -7.21
N VAL A 51 -10.96 -5.92 -8.23
CA VAL A 51 -10.50 -4.61 -8.75
C VAL A 51 -10.66 -3.56 -7.66
N GLY A 52 -9.64 -2.72 -7.47
CA GLY A 52 -9.66 -1.66 -6.44
C GLY A 52 -9.23 -2.08 -5.04
N CYS A 53 -9.02 -3.37 -4.75
CA CYS A 53 -8.58 -3.84 -3.42
C CYS A 53 -7.11 -3.57 -3.07
N GLY A 54 -6.41 -2.73 -3.82
CA GLY A 54 -5.05 -2.31 -3.45
C GLY A 54 -3.92 -3.32 -3.71
N LYS A 55 -4.09 -4.33 -4.58
CA LYS A 55 -3.02 -5.29 -4.94
C LYS A 55 -1.70 -4.62 -5.33
N THR A 56 -1.75 -3.70 -6.28
CA THR A 56 -0.57 -2.94 -6.73
C THR A 56 -0.02 -2.07 -5.60
N THR A 57 -0.89 -1.52 -4.76
CA THR A 57 -0.51 -0.70 -3.61
C THR A 57 0.24 -1.52 -2.56
N LEU A 58 -0.22 -2.74 -2.28
CA LEU A 58 0.44 -3.70 -1.38
C LEU A 58 1.85 -4.05 -1.87
N ILE A 59 2.00 -4.37 -3.15
CA ILE A 59 3.31 -4.69 -3.75
C ILE A 59 4.24 -3.47 -3.68
N ARG A 60 3.74 -2.27 -3.99
CA ARG A 60 4.54 -1.04 -3.89
C ARG A 60 5.02 -0.76 -2.46
N ARG A 61 4.23 -1.14 -1.45
CA ARG A 61 4.62 -1.01 -0.04
C ARG A 61 5.72 -1.98 0.38
N LEU A 62 5.82 -3.14 -0.27
CA LEU A 62 6.93 -4.07 -0.05
C LEU A 62 8.27 -3.50 -0.54
N THR A 63 8.26 -2.79 -1.68
CA THR A 63 9.48 -2.32 -2.37
C THR A 63 9.95 -0.92 -1.97
N GLY A 64 9.12 -0.16 -1.25
CA GLY A 64 9.38 1.24 -0.88
C GLY A 64 9.34 1.42 0.63
#